data_AF-A0A352EE66-F1
#
_entry.id   AF-A0A352EE66-F1
#
_cell.length_a   1.000
_cell.length_b   1.000
_cell.length_c   1.000
_cell.angle_alpha   90.00
_cell.angle_beta   90.00
_cell.angle_gamma   90.00
#
_symmetry.space_group_name_H-M   'P 1'
#
loop_
_entity.id
_entity.type
_entity.pdbx_description
1 polymer ?
#
loop_
_entity_poly.entity_id
_entity_poly.type
_entity_poly.pdbx_seq_one_letter_code
_entity_poly.pdbx_strand_id
1 'polypeptide(L)'
;MLKFISKLVGSKSDRDLKKLQPFVTEINTYSQQIAAMSNDELRAKTISFKATISQATAELEEEKSTLYAQIAETENYDAREPFYEQIEALDVQVLEQIEIVLLRLHPEAFGIMRETSKRFAAGDVRAKATDLDRELAKRNAHVSINGDEVIYANIWKAAGVDITWNMVHYDVQLIGGTVLHEGKIAEMQTGEGKTLVATLPVYLNALAGRGVHVVTVNDYLAKRDSEWMAPVFNFHGLTIDCIDKHQSNSEERRLAYYSDITYGTNNEFGFDYLRDNMARRDEDRVQTRGHHFAIVDEVDSVLIDDARTPLIISGPTPKGDQHQFNELKSFVEDLMTAQKNLVQKELSEAKKLIAEGKVDEGGEKLLRAYRGLPKSKPLIKFLSLDGMKSILHKSEGVFLQEQGKKMKLIDEELFFTIEEKNNQIDLTGNGTELISKSTAKDFFVMPDITLELSLLEDAEISSDEKVQQKDKILLDYGIKSERIHTVNQLLKAYALFEKDTEYVIMDNKVKIVDEQTGRIMEGRRYSDGLHQAIEAKENVKIEAATQTYATITLQNYFRMYHKLAGMTGTAETEAGEFWEIYKLEVVVIPTNRPVTRDDREDYVFKTNREKYTAVIEEIGKL
;
A
#
# COMPACT_ATOMS: atom_id res chain seq x y z
N MET A 1 9.88 25.22 -34.46
CA MET A 1 10.65 25.94 -33.41
C MET A 1 11.11 25.04 -32.26
N LEU A 2 10.28 24.14 -31.71
CA LEU A 2 10.65 23.23 -30.60
C LEU A 2 11.86 22.31 -30.89
N LYS A 3 11.97 21.69 -32.08
CA LYS A 3 13.12 20.83 -32.47
C LYS A 3 14.46 21.57 -32.65
N PHE A 4 14.43 22.89 -32.83
CA PHE A 4 15.65 23.70 -33.02
C PHE A 4 16.18 24.21 -31.68
N ILE A 5 15.29 24.52 -30.72
CA ILE A 5 15.63 24.87 -29.34
C ILE A 5 16.16 23.64 -28.59
N SER A 6 15.58 22.45 -28.80
CA SER A 6 16.09 21.21 -28.18
C SER A 6 17.50 20.83 -28.66
N LYS A 7 17.86 21.15 -29.91
CA LYS A 7 19.21 20.92 -30.48
C LYS A 7 20.27 21.88 -29.94
N LEU A 8 19.88 23.08 -29.49
CA LEU A 8 20.78 24.11 -28.95
C LEU A 8 20.98 23.99 -27.43
N VAL A 9 20.00 23.44 -26.70
CA VAL A 9 20.00 23.36 -25.21
C VAL A 9 20.24 21.93 -24.69
N GLY A 10 20.06 20.90 -25.53
CA GLY A 10 20.10 19.48 -25.13
C GLY A 10 18.77 19.00 -24.52
N SER A 11 18.58 17.69 -24.44
CA SER A 11 17.42 17.09 -23.75
C SER A 11 17.51 17.31 -22.22
N LYS A 12 16.43 17.03 -21.46
CA LYS A 12 16.49 17.01 -19.99
C LYS A 12 17.57 16.03 -19.52
N SER A 13 17.54 14.80 -20.03
CA SER A 13 18.54 13.75 -19.74
C SER A 13 19.98 14.22 -20.02
N ASP A 14 20.24 14.89 -21.15
CA ASP A 14 21.59 15.41 -21.45
C ASP A 14 22.10 16.42 -20.41
N ARG A 15 21.19 17.25 -19.87
CA ARG A 15 21.53 18.25 -18.85
C ARG A 15 21.78 17.60 -17.50
N ASP A 16 20.98 16.59 -17.15
CA ASP A 16 21.14 15.85 -15.88
C ASP A 16 22.44 15.04 -15.91
N LEU A 17 22.75 14.37 -17.01
CA LEU A 17 24.02 13.65 -17.18
C LEU A 17 25.24 14.57 -17.09
N LYS A 18 25.18 15.78 -17.66
CA LYS A 18 26.26 16.77 -17.52
C LYS A 18 26.51 17.18 -16.08
N LYS A 19 25.49 17.21 -15.23
CA LYS A 19 25.64 17.49 -13.79
C LYS A 19 26.22 16.29 -13.03
N LEU A 20 25.97 15.07 -13.48
CA LEU A 20 26.42 13.84 -12.84
C LEU A 20 27.83 13.40 -13.27
N GLN A 21 28.28 13.81 -14.46
CA GLN A 21 29.60 13.45 -15.01
C GLN A 21 30.81 13.82 -14.11
N PRO A 22 30.83 14.97 -13.41
CA PRO A 22 31.89 15.29 -12.46
C PRO A 22 32.04 14.23 -11.36
N PHE A 23 30.93 13.74 -10.79
CA PHE A 23 30.96 12.70 -9.76
C PHE A 23 31.57 11.40 -10.29
N VAL A 24 31.19 10.95 -11.49
CA VAL A 24 31.78 9.75 -12.11
C VAL A 24 33.29 9.92 -12.30
N THR A 25 33.73 11.11 -12.71
CA THR A 25 35.15 11.43 -12.91
C THR A 25 35.92 11.37 -11.60
N GLU A 26 35.36 11.91 -10.52
CA GLU A 26 35.95 11.84 -9.18
C GLU A 26 35.98 10.39 -8.66
N ILE A 27 34.88 9.64 -8.80
CA ILE A 27 34.82 8.21 -8.41
C ILE A 27 35.89 7.41 -9.14
N ASN A 28 36.06 7.63 -10.45
CA ASN A 28 37.09 6.97 -11.25
C ASN A 28 38.50 7.33 -10.78
N THR A 29 38.72 8.57 -10.37
CA THR A 29 40.01 9.04 -9.82
C THR A 29 40.32 8.34 -8.49
N TYR A 30 39.36 8.29 -7.56
CA TYR A 30 39.52 7.55 -6.31
C TYR A 30 39.71 6.06 -6.54
N SER A 31 38.96 5.46 -7.47
CA SER A 31 39.08 4.03 -7.80
C SER A 31 40.50 3.63 -8.19
N GLN A 32 41.24 4.50 -8.90
CA GLN A 32 42.65 4.26 -9.24
C GLN A 32 43.57 4.26 -8.02
N GLN A 33 43.32 5.16 -7.07
CA GLN A 33 44.09 5.23 -5.82
C GLN A 33 43.79 4.03 -4.91
N ILE A 34 42.51 3.66 -4.82
CA ILE A 34 42.01 2.57 -3.98
C ILE A 34 42.47 1.20 -4.48
N ALA A 35 42.68 1.03 -5.78
CA ALA A 35 43.14 -0.24 -6.36
C ALA A 35 44.48 -0.74 -5.78
N ALA A 36 45.32 0.15 -5.24
CA ALA A 36 46.58 -0.21 -4.60
C ALA A 36 46.46 -0.61 -3.12
N MET A 37 45.30 -0.38 -2.48
CA MET A 37 45.08 -0.66 -1.06
C MET A 37 44.97 -2.17 -0.80
N SER A 38 45.46 -2.64 0.33
CA SER A 38 45.17 -3.97 0.87
C SER A 38 43.67 -4.10 1.25
N ASN A 39 43.22 -5.33 1.51
CA ASN A 39 41.85 -5.55 1.98
C ASN A 39 41.61 -4.91 3.36
N ASP A 40 42.61 -4.95 4.25
CA ASP A 40 42.51 -4.33 5.58
C ASP A 40 42.45 -2.80 5.50
N GLU A 41 43.23 -2.17 4.63
CA GLU A 41 43.16 -0.72 4.39
C GLU A 41 41.80 -0.31 3.81
N LEU A 42 41.24 -1.13 2.92
CA LEU A 42 39.93 -0.89 2.33
C LEU A 42 38.82 -0.91 3.39
N ARG A 43 38.87 -1.87 4.31
CA ARG A 43 37.93 -1.96 5.45
C ARG A 43 38.12 -0.83 6.45
N ALA A 44 39.37 -0.43 6.70
CA ALA A 44 39.68 0.67 7.63
C ALA A 44 39.08 2.01 7.19
N LYS A 45 38.85 2.20 5.88
CA LYS A 45 38.15 3.39 5.36
C LYS A 45 36.72 3.51 5.88
N THR A 46 35.99 2.40 5.99
CA THR A 46 34.63 2.42 6.56
C THR A 46 34.64 2.95 7.99
N ILE A 47 35.61 2.54 8.81
CA ILE A 47 35.79 3.03 10.18
C ILE A 47 36.11 4.53 10.18
N SER A 48 37.02 4.97 9.31
CA SER A 48 37.38 6.39 9.17
C SER A 48 36.19 7.26 8.74
N PHE A 49 35.32 6.74 7.86
CA PHE A 49 34.13 7.45 7.42
C PHE A 49 33.10 7.58 8.54
N LYS A 50 32.81 6.49 9.26
CA LYS A 50 31.94 6.52 10.45
C LYS A 50 32.46 7.51 11.50
N ALA A 51 33.77 7.52 11.76
CA ALA A 51 34.39 8.49 12.68
C ALA A 51 34.25 9.94 12.19
N THR A 52 34.39 10.18 10.88
CA THR A 52 34.22 11.52 10.29
C THR A 52 32.79 12.04 10.45
N ILE A 53 31.79 11.17 10.27
CA ILE A 53 30.38 11.51 10.48
C ILE A 53 30.13 11.79 11.97
N SER A 54 30.56 10.88 12.85
CA SER A 54 30.39 11.03 14.30
C SER A 54 31.04 12.31 14.83
N GLN A 55 32.23 12.67 14.34
CA GLN A 55 32.89 13.92 14.72
C GLN A 55 32.11 15.15 14.25
N ALA A 56 31.53 15.11 13.05
CA ALA A 56 30.77 16.23 12.49
C ALA A 56 29.45 16.48 13.23
N THR A 57 28.85 15.43 13.81
CA THR A 57 27.57 15.51 14.54
C THR A 57 27.74 15.57 16.06
N ALA A 58 28.96 15.48 16.59
CA ALA A 58 29.22 15.29 18.02
C ALA A 58 28.61 16.39 18.89
N GLU A 59 28.79 17.65 18.53
CA GLU A 59 28.28 18.81 19.30
C GLU A 59 26.75 18.81 19.39
N LEU A 60 26.07 18.55 18.26
CA LEU A 60 24.61 18.50 18.21
C LEU A 60 24.04 17.31 19.00
N GLU A 61 24.69 16.15 18.94
CA GLU A 61 24.26 14.97 19.71
C GLU A 61 24.53 15.14 21.21
N GLU A 62 25.58 15.87 21.60
CA GLU A 62 25.85 16.24 23.01
C GLU A 62 24.79 17.21 23.55
N GLU A 63 24.37 18.19 22.74
CA GLU A 63 23.28 19.10 23.08
C GLU A 63 21.96 18.34 23.27
N LYS A 64 21.62 17.42 22.34
CA LYS A 64 20.46 16.54 22.49
C LYS A 64 20.53 15.68 23.75
N SER A 65 21.68 15.08 24.04
CA SER A 65 21.87 14.29 25.26
C SER A 65 21.65 15.12 26.52
N THR A 66 22.03 16.40 26.50
CA THR A 66 21.81 17.33 27.61
C THR A 66 20.32 17.63 27.79
N LEU A 67 19.59 17.87 26.70
CA LEU A 67 18.14 18.07 26.74
C LEU A 67 17.39 16.84 27.26
N TYR A 68 17.78 15.62 26.84
CA TYR A 68 17.19 14.40 27.38
C TYR A 68 17.44 14.22 28.88
N ALA A 69 18.62 14.60 29.39
CA ALA A 69 18.89 14.59 30.83
C ALA A 69 17.99 15.58 31.57
N GLN A 70 17.78 16.79 31.02
CA GLN A 70 16.87 17.79 31.58
C GLN A 70 15.41 17.29 31.60
N ILE A 71 14.96 16.60 30.56
CA ILE A 71 13.62 15.98 30.51
C ILE A 71 13.45 14.94 31.62
N ALA A 72 14.47 14.10 31.85
CA ALA A 72 14.44 13.06 32.87
C ALA A 72 14.33 13.65 34.30
N GLU A 73 14.94 14.82 34.53
CA GLU A 73 14.88 15.55 35.81
C GLU A 73 13.61 16.40 35.98
N THR A 74 12.90 16.68 34.89
CA THR A 74 11.69 17.53 34.92
C THR A 74 10.46 16.69 35.26
N GLU A 75 9.89 16.81 36.46
CA GLU A 75 8.68 16.06 36.85
C GLU A 75 7.40 16.53 36.14
N ASN A 76 7.29 17.84 35.86
CA ASN A 76 6.12 18.41 35.21
C ASN A 76 6.13 18.10 33.70
N TYR A 77 5.14 17.31 33.25
CA TYR A 77 5.01 16.93 31.84
C TYR A 77 4.90 18.13 30.89
N ASP A 78 4.15 19.17 31.24
CA ASP A 78 3.97 20.35 30.38
C ASP A 78 5.29 21.13 30.23
N ALA A 79 6.15 21.10 31.25
CA ALA A 79 7.46 21.74 31.20
C ALA A 79 8.49 20.96 30.35
N ARG A 80 8.15 19.74 29.90
CA ARG A 80 9.02 18.94 29.01
C ARG A 80 8.85 19.31 27.54
N GLU A 81 7.69 19.83 27.16
CA GLU A 81 7.32 20.12 25.76
C GLU A 81 8.37 20.99 25.04
N PRO A 82 8.88 22.11 25.60
CA PRO A 82 9.88 22.94 24.92
C PRO A 82 11.22 22.23 24.69
N PHE A 83 11.57 21.22 25.50
CA PHE A 83 12.78 20.44 25.29
C PHE A 83 12.62 19.46 24.13
N TYR A 84 11.43 18.86 23.96
CA TYR A 84 11.16 18.00 22.81
C TYR A 84 11.19 18.79 21.49
N GLU A 85 10.61 19.99 21.45
CA GLU A 85 10.68 20.87 20.26
C GLU A 85 12.13 21.22 19.88
N GLN A 86 13.00 21.47 20.88
CA GLN A 86 14.42 21.71 20.65
C GLN A 86 15.14 20.47 20.13
N ILE A 87 14.84 19.28 20.67
CA ILE A 87 15.41 18.02 20.19
C ILE A 87 15.02 17.77 18.73
N GLU A 88 13.75 17.99 18.36
CA GLU A 88 13.29 17.85 16.97
C GLU A 88 14.05 18.80 16.02
N ALA A 89 14.26 20.05 16.43
CA ALA A 89 15.04 21.01 15.64
C ALA A 89 16.52 20.60 15.51
N LEU A 90 17.11 20.02 16.55
CA LEU A 90 18.47 19.50 16.52
C LEU A 90 18.58 18.25 15.64
N ASP A 91 17.58 17.37 15.63
CA ASP A 91 17.56 16.19 14.76
C ASP A 91 17.59 16.56 13.28
N VAL A 92 16.88 17.63 12.89
CA VAL A 92 16.96 18.17 11.52
C VAL A 92 18.39 18.64 11.21
N GLN A 93 19.02 19.39 12.12
CA GLN A 93 20.40 19.88 11.93
C GLN A 93 21.41 18.73 11.85
N VAL A 94 21.25 17.68 12.66
CA VAL A 94 22.10 16.48 12.60
C VAL A 94 21.99 15.82 11.22
N LEU A 95 20.77 15.66 10.72
CA LEU A 95 20.54 15.07 9.39
C LEU A 95 21.16 15.92 8.28
N GLU A 96 21.03 17.25 8.33
CA GLU A 96 21.68 18.16 7.38
C GLU A 96 23.21 18.03 7.41
N GLN A 97 23.83 17.95 8.60
CA GLN A 97 25.27 17.73 8.73
C GLN A 97 25.70 16.37 8.18
N ILE A 98 24.92 15.32 8.43
CA ILE A 98 25.17 13.99 7.86
C ILE A 98 25.17 14.08 6.33
N GLU A 99 24.18 14.70 5.69
CA GLU A 99 24.10 14.82 4.24
C GLU A 99 25.30 15.58 3.64
N ILE A 100 25.76 16.66 4.29
CA ILE A 100 26.96 17.39 3.88
C ILE A 100 28.19 16.47 3.90
N VAL A 101 28.35 15.69 4.97
CA VAL A 101 29.49 14.78 5.11
C VAL A 101 29.40 13.63 4.11
N LEU A 102 28.22 13.03 3.93
CA LEU A 102 28.01 11.93 2.97
C LEU A 102 28.29 12.38 1.55
N LEU A 103 27.86 13.57 1.14
CA LEU A 103 28.16 14.12 -0.18
C LEU A 103 29.66 14.31 -0.41
N ARG A 104 30.41 14.73 0.62
CA ARG A 104 31.88 14.83 0.55
C ARG A 104 32.55 13.46 0.43
N LEU A 105 32.02 12.44 1.14
CA LEU A 105 32.57 11.07 1.13
C LEU A 105 32.15 10.26 -0.10
N HIS A 106 31.09 10.69 -0.79
CA HIS A 106 30.43 9.95 -1.87
C HIS A 106 31.40 9.40 -2.94
N PRO A 107 32.30 10.21 -3.55
CA PRO A 107 33.17 9.69 -4.61
C PRO A 107 34.11 8.57 -4.14
N GLU A 108 34.69 8.72 -2.95
CA GLU A 108 35.60 7.74 -2.37
C GLU A 108 34.84 6.48 -1.95
N ALA A 109 33.68 6.63 -1.30
CA ALA A 109 32.85 5.52 -0.86
C ALA A 109 32.36 4.64 -2.02
N PHE A 110 31.97 5.26 -3.14
CA PHE A 110 31.57 4.54 -4.35
C PHE A 110 32.77 3.83 -5.01
N GLY A 111 33.94 4.47 -5.00
CA GLY A 111 35.19 3.85 -5.44
C GLY A 111 35.54 2.59 -4.63
N ILE A 112 35.33 2.62 -3.31
CA ILE A 112 35.52 1.46 -2.42
C ILE A 112 34.59 0.32 -2.82
N MET A 113 33.30 0.59 -3.00
CA MET A 113 32.33 -0.45 -3.36
C MET A 113 32.60 -1.05 -4.75
N ARG A 114 33.02 -0.23 -5.72
CA ARG A 114 33.45 -0.73 -7.03
C ARG A 114 34.67 -1.64 -6.93
N GLU A 115 35.69 -1.22 -6.21
CA GLU A 115 36.91 -2.03 -6.01
C GLU A 115 36.60 -3.31 -5.24
N THR A 116 35.74 -3.25 -4.22
CA THR A 116 35.27 -4.43 -3.48
C THR A 116 34.60 -5.42 -4.42
N SER A 117 33.67 -4.96 -5.25
CA SER A 117 32.97 -5.78 -6.24
C SER A 117 33.95 -6.46 -7.20
N LYS A 118 34.99 -5.72 -7.64
CA LYS A 118 36.06 -6.25 -8.48
C LYS A 118 36.91 -7.32 -7.78
N ARG A 119 37.20 -7.17 -6.48
CA ARG A 119 37.94 -8.17 -5.69
C ARG A 119 37.15 -9.46 -5.53
N PHE A 120 35.86 -9.37 -5.19
CA PHE A 120 34.98 -10.53 -5.12
C PHE A 120 34.82 -11.21 -6.49
N ALA A 121 34.77 -10.44 -7.59
CA ALA A 121 34.70 -10.99 -8.94
C ALA A 121 35.98 -11.75 -9.34
N ALA A 122 37.11 -11.48 -8.68
CA ALA A 122 38.38 -12.18 -8.91
C ALA A 122 38.52 -13.46 -8.07
N GLY A 123 37.76 -13.61 -6.97
CA GLY A 123 37.83 -14.77 -6.08
C GLY A 123 37.53 -14.42 -4.63
N ASP A 124 37.79 -15.37 -3.73
CA ASP A 124 37.62 -15.18 -2.28
C ASP A 124 38.45 -14.00 -1.77
N VAL A 125 37.84 -13.19 -0.90
CA VAL A 125 38.47 -11.99 -0.34
C VAL A 125 38.89 -12.27 1.10
N ARG A 126 40.16 -11.98 1.42
CA ARG A 126 40.74 -12.26 2.74
C ARG A 126 41.19 -11.00 3.46
N ALA A 127 40.98 -10.93 4.76
CA ALA A 127 41.40 -9.81 5.59
C ALA A 127 41.67 -10.28 7.03
N LYS A 128 42.19 -9.40 7.88
CA LYS A 128 42.31 -9.66 9.31
C LYS A 128 40.92 -9.78 9.95
N ALA A 129 40.69 -10.83 10.72
CA ALA A 129 39.41 -11.07 11.39
C ALA A 129 39.14 -10.03 12.49
N THR A 130 37.95 -9.46 12.48
CA THR A 130 37.36 -8.62 13.54
C THR A 130 36.40 -9.44 14.40
N ASP A 131 35.95 -8.89 15.54
CA ASP A 131 34.96 -9.56 16.39
C ASP A 131 33.61 -9.74 15.66
N LEU A 132 33.22 -8.77 14.84
CA LEU A 132 32.02 -8.87 14.00
C LEU A 132 32.15 -10.03 13.00
N ASP A 133 33.30 -10.20 12.35
CA ASP A 133 33.53 -11.32 11.43
C ASP A 133 33.36 -12.67 12.12
N ARG A 134 33.81 -12.79 13.37
CA ARG A 134 33.69 -14.01 14.17
C ARG A 134 32.24 -14.32 14.53
N GLU A 135 31.41 -13.30 14.79
CA GLU A 135 29.97 -13.49 14.99
C GLU A 135 29.27 -13.85 13.67
N LEU A 136 29.60 -13.16 12.58
CA LEU A 136 29.02 -13.42 11.26
C LEU A 136 29.31 -14.84 10.78
N ALA A 137 30.53 -15.34 10.97
CA ALA A 137 30.95 -16.69 10.58
C ALA A 137 30.16 -17.81 11.28
N LYS A 138 29.49 -17.54 12.42
CA LYS A 138 28.64 -18.53 13.10
C LYS A 138 27.31 -18.76 12.38
N ARG A 139 26.84 -17.76 11.63
CA ARG A 139 25.48 -17.72 11.07
C ARG A 139 25.47 -17.67 9.55
N ASN A 140 26.56 -17.24 8.92
CA ASN A 140 26.65 -16.95 7.50
C ASN A 140 27.64 -17.87 6.80
N ALA A 141 27.18 -18.61 5.79
CA ALA A 141 28.02 -19.54 5.04
C ALA A 141 29.08 -18.86 4.16
N HIS A 142 28.89 -17.58 3.82
CA HIS A 142 29.86 -16.80 3.03
C HIS A 142 31.03 -16.26 3.83
N VAL A 143 31.08 -16.47 5.16
CA VAL A 143 32.16 -16.00 6.03
C VAL A 143 32.77 -17.19 6.77
N SER A 144 34.09 -17.33 6.71
CA SER A 144 34.81 -18.33 7.49
C SER A 144 36.05 -17.73 8.16
N ILE A 145 36.45 -18.30 9.29
CA ILE A 145 37.60 -17.82 10.07
C ILE A 145 38.70 -18.88 10.06
N ASN A 146 39.92 -18.47 9.74
CA ASN A 146 41.12 -19.29 9.80
C ASN A 146 42.20 -18.58 10.63
N GLY A 147 42.27 -18.90 11.93
CA GLY A 147 43.14 -18.21 12.88
C GLY A 147 42.75 -16.74 13.06
N ASP A 148 43.64 -15.85 12.61
CA ASP A 148 43.47 -14.39 12.65
C ASP A 148 42.97 -13.80 11.31
N GLU A 149 42.70 -14.64 10.32
CA GLU A 149 42.19 -14.25 9.00
C GLU A 149 40.70 -14.58 8.88
N VAL A 150 39.95 -13.68 8.26
CA VAL A 150 38.59 -13.92 7.75
C VAL A 150 38.64 -14.13 6.24
N ILE A 151 37.90 -15.12 5.76
CA ILE A 151 37.74 -15.41 4.33
C ILE A 151 36.27 -15.19 3.98
N TYR A 152 36.03 -14.27 3.07
CA TYR A 152 34.75 -14.02 2.43
C TYR A 152 34.70 -14.77 1.10
N ALA A 153 33.78 -15.72 0.99
CA ALA A 153 33.66 -16.56 -0.20
C ALA A 153 33.12 -15.76 -1.40
N ASN A 154 33.61 -16.05 -2.60
CA ASN A 154 33.02 -15.49 -3.83
C ASN A 154 31.83 -16.29 -4.37
N ILE A 155 31.54 -17.44 -3.76
CA ILE A 155 30.38 -18.29 -4.06
C ILE A 155 29.67 -18.66 -2.76
N TRP A 156 28.35 -18.43 -2.69
CA TRP A 156 27.53 -18.77 -1.53
C TRP A 156 26.07 -18.98 -1.93
N LYS A 157 25.25 -19.44 -1.00
CA LYS A 157 23.81 -19.60 -1.22
C LYS A 157 23.05 -18.31 -0.96
N ALA A 158 22.25 -17.88 -1.94
CA ALA A 158 21.22 -16.87 -1.77
C ALA A 158 19.88 -17.43 -2.25
N ALA A 159 18.85 -17.32 -1.41
CA ALA A 159 17.54 -17.96 -1.60
C ALA A 159 17.63 -19.45 -1.99
N GLY A 160 18.60 -20.16 -1.41
CA GLY A 160 18.82 -21.61 -1.63
C GLY A 160 19.61 -21.99 -2.89
N VAL A 161 19.98 -21.02 -3.73
CA VAL A 161 20.74 -21.24 -4.97
C VAL A 161 22.18 -20.76 -4.81
N ASP A 162 23.15 -21.51 -5.32
CA ASP A 162 24.55 -21.08 -5.34
C ASP A 162 24.71 -19.91 -6.32
N ILE A 163 25.16 -18.77 -5.80
CA ILE A 163 25.44 -17.56 -6.55
C ILE A 163 26.94 -17.31 -6.52
N THR A 164 27.52 -17.04 -7.69
CA THR A 164 28.91 -16.58 -7.84
C THR A 164 28.92 -15.08 -8.06
N TRP A 165 29.69 -14.35 -7.26
CA TRP A 165 29.93 -12.93 -7.54
C TRP A 165 30.88 -12.79 -8.73
N ASN A 166 30.38 -12.24 -9.83
CA ASN A 166 31.13 -11.99 -11.06
C ASN A 166 30.86 -10.60 -11.64
N MET A 167 30.50 -9.65 -10.77
CA MET A 167 29.99 -8.34 -11.15
C MET A 167 30.95 -7.22 -10.76
N VAL A 168 31.08 -6.22 -11.63
CA VAL A 168 31.85 -4.99 -11.39
C VAL A 168 31.03 -3.80 -11.89
N HIS A 169 30.97 -2.73 -11.11
CA HIS A 169 30.19 -1.56 -11.49
C HIS A 169 30.70 -0.89 -12.78
N TYR A 170 29.78 -0.67 -13.73
CA TYR A 170 29.93 0.19 -14.89
C TYR A 170 29.71 1.66 -14.54
N ASP A 171 30.19 2.56 -15.39
CA ASP A 171 30.07 4.00 -15.16
C ASP A 171 28.60 4.45 -15.12
N VAL A 172 27.72 3.87 -15.94
CA VAL A 172 26.27 4.14 -15.90
C VAL A 172 25.62 3.71 -14.57
N GLN A 173 26.16 2.67 -13.94
CA GLN A 173 25.70 2.21 -12.63
C GLN A 173 26.18 3.15 -11.51
N LEU A 174 27.36 3.76 -11.66
CA LEU A 174 27.81 4.82 -10.75
C LEU A 174 26.88 6.04 -10.84
N ILE A 175 26.46 6.43 -12.05
CA ILE A 175 25.47 7.49 -12.26
C ILE A 175 24.15 7.15 -11.55
N GLY A 176 23.62 5.94 -11.79
CA GLY A 176 22.41 5.46 -11.13
C GLY A 176 22.52 5.50 -9.60
N GLY A 177 23.66 5.05 -9.04
CA GLY A 177 23.91 5.10 -7.61
C GLY A 177 23.94 6.52 -7.05
N THR A 178 24.53 7.48 -7.78
CA THR A 178 24.56 8.90 -7.38
C THR A 178 23.15 9.49 -7.38
N VAL A 179 22.33 9.19 -8.40
CA VAL A 179 20.92 9.61 -8.45
C VAL A 179 20.14 9.08 -7.25
N LEU A 180 20.33 7.81 -6.89
CA LEU A 180 19.69 7.24 -5.70
C LEU A 180 20.16 7.92 -4.40
N HIS A 181 21.45 8.24 -4.28
CA HIS A 181 21.98 8.95 -3.11
C HIS A 181 21.40 10.37 -2.98
N GLU A 182 21.13 11.05 -4.10
CA GLU A 182 20.48 12.37 -4.16
C GLU A 182 18.99 12.36 -3.77
N GLY A 183 18.39 11.20 -3.46
CA GLY A 183 16.97 11.10 -3.14
C GLY A 183 16.06 11.22 -4.37
N LYS A 184 16.47 10.62 -5.49
CA LYS A 184 15.76 10.65 -6.78
C LYS A 184 15.43 9.25 -7.27
N ILE A 185 14.67 9.18 -8.37
CA ILE A 185 14.39 7.94 -9.07
C ILE A 185 15.39 7.75 -10.21
N ALA A 186 16.13 6.64 -10.15
CA ALA A 186 17.00 6.20 -11.23
C ALA A 186 16.23 5.25 -12.16
N GLU A 187 15.85 5.73 -13.35
CA GLU A 187 15.28 4.87 -14.38
C GLU A 187 16.40 4.16 -15.13
N MET A 188 16.49 2.84 -14.94
CA MET A 188 17.49 1.97 -15.53
C MET A 188 16.81 0.78 -16.18
N GLN A 189 17.09 0.56 -17.47
CA GLN A 189 16.49 -0.56 -18.20
C GLN A 189 16.78 -1.91 -17.54
N THR A 190 15.87 -2.86 -17.71
CA THR A 190 16.02 -4.22 -17.21
C THR A 190 17.32 -4.85 -17.72
N GLY A 191 18.11 -5.39 -16.81
CA GLY A 191 19.43 -5.96 -17.13
C GLY A 191 20.61 -5.00 -16.91
N GLU A 192 20.39 -3.72 -16.65
CA GLU A 192 21.45 -2.76 -16.30
C GLU A 192 22.01 -2.95 -14.87
N GLY A 193 21.46 -3.90 -14.09
CA GLY A 193 22.00 -4.31 -12.79
C GLY A 193 21.53 -3.47 -11.59
N LYS A 194 20.24 -3.14 -11.53
CA LYS A 194 19.58 -2.39 -10.43
C LYS A 194 20.00 -2.84 -9.02
N THR A 195 19.96 -4.15 -8.74
CA THR A 195 20.39 -4.72 -7.46
C THR A 195 21.85 -4.38 -7.11
N LEU A 196 22.77 -4.44 -8.08
CA LEU A 196 24.17 -4.07 -7.87
C LEU A 196 24.33 -2.56 -7.68
N VAL A 197 23.58 -1.75 -8.44
CA VAL A 197 23.58 -0.28 -8.32
C VAL A 197 23.19 0.15 -6.91
N ALA A 198 22.17 -0.49 -6.32
CA ALA A 198 21.70 -0.21 -4.97
C ALA A 198 22.81 -0.30 -3.91
N THR A 199 23.81 -1.17 -4.11
CA THR A 199 24.90 -1.36 -3.13
C THR A 199 25.71 -0.09 -2.86
N LEU A 200 25.81 0.81 -3.85
CA LEU A 200 26.57 2.06 -3.75
C LEU A 200 25.93 3.04 -2.73
N PRO A 201 24.69 3.53 -2.93
CA PRO A 201 24.04 4.41 -1.98
C PRO A 201 23.69 3.70 -0.67
N VAL A 202 23.41 2.40 -0.66
CA VAL A 202 23.16 1.66 0.58
C VAL A 202 24.41 1.69 1.46
N TYR A 203 25.58 1.35 0.92
CA TYR A 203 26.83 1.40 1.67
C TYR A 203 27.09 2.81 2.25
N LEU A 204 27.00 3.84 1.41
CA LEU A 204 27.28 5.23 1.81
C LEU A 204 26.34 5.71 2.92
N ASN A 205 25.02 5.54 2.77
CA ASN A 205 24.05 6.03 3.74
C ASN A 205 24.03 5.19 5.03
N ALA A 206 24.39 3.90 4.97
CA ALA A 206 24.53 3.06 6.15
C ALA A 206 25.66 3.54 7.10
N LEU A 207 26.64 4.31 6.59
CA LEU A 207 27.73 4.89 7.40
C LEU A 207 27.22 5.86 8.46
N ALA A 208 26.04 6.45 8.27
CA ALA A 208 25.41 7.33 9.26
C ALA A 208 24.95 6.59 10.53
N GLY A 209 24.89 5.26 10.51
CA GLY A 209 24.47 4.46 11.67
C GLY A 209 22.99 4.63 12.04
N ARG A 210 22.18 5.20 11.14
CA ARG A 210 20.73 5.44 11.33
C ARG A 210 19.83 4.42 10.61
N GLY A 211 20.43 3.45 9.92
CA GLY A 211 19.73 2.38 9.21
C GLY A 211 19.34 2.77 7.78
N VAL A 212 19.36 1.79 6.88
CA VAL A 212 18.88 1.94 5.49
C VAL A 212 17.85 0.86 5.20
N HIS A 213 16.67 1.26 4.74
CA HIS A 213 15.61 0.34 4.36
C HIS A 213 15.63 0.12 2.83
N VAL A 214 15.78 -1.13 2.41
CA VAL A 214 15.69 -1.51 0.99
C VAL A 214 14.38 -2.26 0.78
N VAL A 215 13.49 -1.63 0.04
CA VAL A 215 12.12 -2.12 -0.19
C VAL A 215 12.06 -2.84 -1.53
N THR A 216 11.47 -4.03 -1.53
CA THR A 216 11.24 -4.82 -2.75
C THR A 216 9.75 -5.18 -2.88
N VAL A 217 9.34 -5.63 -4.07
CA VAL A 217 7.93 -5.96 -4.38
C VAL A 217 7.44 -7.27 -3.75
N ASN A 218 8.33 -8.17 -3.32
CA ASN A 218 7.94 -9.43 -2.68
C ASN A 218 9.02 -9.99 -1.75
N ASP A 219 8.61 -10.89 -0.86
CA ASP A 219 9.46 -11.44 0.19
C ASP A 219 10.61 -12.30 -0.36
N TYR A 220 10.40 -13.00 -1.48
CA TYR A 220 11.45 -13.77 -2.15
C TYR A 220 12.60 -12.86 -2.61
N LEU A 221 12.29 -11.72 -3.25
CA LEU A 221 13.30 -10.76 -3.69
C LEU A 221 14.01 -10.13 -2.50
N ALA A 222 13.28 -9.74 -1.44
CA ALA A 222 13.87 -9.20 -0.21
C ALA A 222 14.89 -10.18 0.42
N LYS A 223 14.49 -11.46 0.54
CA LYS A 223 15.35 -12.52 1.10
C LYS A 223 16.54 -12.83 0.20
N ARG A 224 16.31 -12.97 -1.11
CA ARG A 224 17.36 -13.23 -2.09
C ARG A 224 18.39 -12.11 -2.11
N ASP A 225 17.95 -10.86 -2.22
CA ASP A 225 18.85 -9.73 -2.42
C ASP A 225 19.60 -9.35 -1.14
N SER A 226 18.97 -9.50 0.03
CA SER A 226 19.69 -9.38 1.31
C SER A 226 20.82 -10.41 1.44
N GLU A 227 20.58 -11.67 1.07
CA GLU A 227 21.60 -12.73 1.12
C GLU A 227 22.65 -12.58 0.02
N TRP A 228 22.23 -12.15 -1.17
CA TRP A 228 23.11 -11.94 -2.30
C TRP A 228 24.02 -10.72 -2.10
N MET A 229 23.55 -9.63 -1.52
CA MET A 229 24.40 -8.45 -1.32
C MET A 229 25.16 -8.49 0.01
N ALA A 230 24.83 -9.42 0.92
CA ALA A 230 25.43 -9.46 2.25
C ALA A 230 26.97 -9.52 2.29
N PRO A 231 27.68 -10.32 1.47
CA PRO A 231 29.13 -10.45 1.61
C PRO A 231 29.88 -9.15 1.40
N VAL A 232 29.44 -8.29 0.46
CA VAL A 232 30.13 -7.02 0.18
C VAL A 232 29.93 -6.01 1.30
N PHE A 233 28.78 -6.01 1.99
CA PHE A 233 28.54 -5.14 3.15
C PHE A 233 29.23 -5.67 4.41
N ASN A 234 29.12 -6.98 4.67
CA ASN A 234 29.75 -7.63 5.81
C ASN A 234 31.27 -7.47 5.77
N PHE A 235 31.88 -7.56 4.57
CA PHE A 235 33.30 -7.31 4.39
C PHE A 235 33.72 -5.93 4.94
N HIS A 236 32.88 -4.90 4.75
CA HIS A 236 33.10 -3.55 5.29
C HIS A 236 32.64 -3.37 6.75
N GLY A 237 32.26 -4.44 7.43
CA GLY A 237 31.81 -4.40 8.82
C GLY A 237 30.43 -3.76 9.00
N LEU A 238 29.58 -3.81 7.97
CA LEU A 238 28.17 -3.47 8.06
C LEU A 238 27.33 -4.72 8.23
N THR A 239 26.27 -4.61 9.02
CA THR A 239 25.28 -5.65 9.25
C THR A 239 24.09 -5.50 8.32
N ILE A 240 23.52 -6.62 7.91
CA ILE A 240 22.40 -6.68 6.97
C ILE A 240 21.47 -7.83 7.35
N ASP A 241 20.15 -7.55 7.33
CA ASP A 241 19.14 -8.57 7.55
C ASP A 241 17.85 -8.25 6.77
N CYS A 242 16.89 -9.18 6.80
CA CYS A 242 15.59 -9.07 6.13
C CYS A 242 14.44 -9.37 7.09
N ILE A 243 13.52 -8.43 7.25
CA ILE A 243 12.39 -8.55 8.19
C ILE A 243 11.42 -9.67 7.80
N ASP A 244 11.30 -9.99 6.51
CA ASP A 244 10.45 -11.08 6.00
C ASP A 244 10.96 -12.48 6.38
N LYS A 245 12.16 -12.60 6.99
CA LYS A 245 12.67 -13.86 7.57
C LYS A 245 12.13 -14.11 8.98
N HIS A 246 11.56 -13.09 9.62
CA HIS A 246 11.28 -13.09 11.05
C HIS A 246 9.80 -12.87 11.33
N GLN A 247 9.31 -13.49 12.41
CA GLN A 247 7.93 -13.31 12.83
C GLN A 247 7.68 -11.84 13.24
N SER A 248 6.51 -11.32 12.88
CA SER A 248 6.00 -10.01 13.33
C SER A 248 6.12 -9.83 14.85
N ASN A 249 6.58 -8.66 15.31
CA ASN A 249 6.80 -8.30 16.72
C ASN A 249 7.78 -9.19 17.52
N SER A 250 8.60 -10.00 16.83
CA SER A 250 9.63 -10.83 17.49
C SER A 250 10.90 -10.04 17.83
N GLU A 251 11.72 -10.59 18.72
CA GLU A 251 13.03 -10.02 19.03
C GLU A 251 13.96 -10.06 17.83
N GLU A 252 13.92 -11.13 17.04
CA GLU A 252 14.68 -11.29 15.81
C GLU A 252 14.31 -10.21 14.79
N ARG A 253 13.02 -9.87 14.68
CA ARG A 253 12.57 -8.78 13.80
C ARG A 253 13.05 -7.41 14.27
N ARG A 254 13.07 -7.17 15.59
CA ARG A 254 13.68 -5.96 16.16
C ARG A 254 15.18 -5.91 15.83
N LEU A 255 15.90 -7.00 16.04
CA LEU A 255 17.33 -7.10 15.69
C LEU A 255 17.60 -6.88 14.20
N ALA A 256 16.69 -7.32 13.32
CA ALA A 256 16.79 -7.04 11.88
C ALA A 256 16.76 -5.52 11.62
N TYR A 257 15.85 -4.76 12.24
CA TYR A 257 15.83 -3.29 12.15
C TYR A 257 17.07 -2.61 12.78
N TYR A 258 17.73 -3.25 13.74
CA TYR A 258 18.99 -2.77 14.31
C TYR A 258 20.21 -3.02 13.41
N SER A 259 20.06 -3.78 12.33
CA SER A 259 21.13 -3.92 11.33
C SER A 259 21.40 -2.60 10.62
N ASP A 260 22.61 -2.36 10.13
CA ASP A 260 22.93 -1.16 9.35
C ASP A 260 22.04 -1.06 8.09
N ILE A 261 21.65 -2.22 7.54
CA ILE A 261 20.84 -2.37 6.33
C ILE A 261 19.70 -3.37 6.59
N THR A 262 18.47 -2.96 6.27
CA THR A 262 17.27 -3.78 6.48
C THR A 262 16.54 -3.93 5.15
N TYR A 263 16.43 -5.16 4.65
CA TYR A 263 15.59 -5.48 3.50
C TYR A 263 14.18 -5.83 3.95
N GLY A 264 13.19 -5.50 3.13
CA GLY A 264 11.84 -5.98 3.34
C GLY A 264 10.86 -5.63 2.24
N THR A 265 9.61 -6.03 2.41
CA THR A 265 8.49 -5.60 1.57
C THR A 265 7.84 -4.32 2.10
N ASN A 266 7.23 -3.53 1.21
CA ASN A 266 6.47 -2.33 1.55
C ASN A 266 5.40 -2.60 2.62
N ASN A 267 4.68 -3.71 2.48
CA ASN A 267 3.65 -4.15 3.41
C ASN A 267 4.23 -4.41 4.80
N GLU A 268 5.30 -5.19 4.91
CA GLU A 268 5.90 -5.53 6.21
C GLU A 268 6.44 -4.30 6.94
N PHE A 269 7.10 -3.37 6.23
CA PHE A 269 7.54 -2.09 6.79
C PHE A 269 6.37 -1.24 7.30
N GLY A 270 5.31 -1.08 6.50
CA GLY A 270 4.16 -0.27 6.89
C GLY A 270 3.33 -0.91 8.01
N PHE A 271 3.17 -2.24 8.03
CA PHE A 271 2.46 -2.92 9.12
C PHE A 271 3.24 -2.94 10.42
N ASP A 272 4.58 -3.03 10.38
CA ASP A 272 5.41 -2.85 11.58
C ASP A 272 5.23 -1.45 12.16
N TYR A 273 5.22 -0.41 11.31
CA TYR A 273 4.93 0.94 11.76
C TYR A 273 3.55 1.06 12.42
N LEU A 274 2.50 0.50 11.82
CA LEU A 274 1.16 0.51 12.42
C LEU A 274 1.14 -0.26 13.75
N ARG A 275 1.82 -1.40 13.84
CA ARG A 275 1.93 -2.20 15.08
C ARG A 275 2.69 -1.47 16.17
N ASP A 276 3.78 -0.79 15.83
CA ASP A 276 4.56 0.01 16.77
C ASP A 276 3.75 1.15 17.37
N ASN A 277 2.89 1.81 16.58
CA ASN A 277 2.01 2.88 17.07
C ASN A 277 0.82 2.38 17.91
N MET A 278 0.61 1.06 17.97
CA MET A 278 -0.35 0.42 18.88
C MET A 278 0.33 -0.29 20.05
N ALA A 279 1.66 -0.30 20.09
CA ALA A 279 2.42 -0.92 21.17
C ALA A 279 2.17 -0.19 22.48
N ARG A 280 1.98 -0.95 23.57
CA ARG A 280 1.75 -0.39 24.91
C ARG A 280 3.05 -0.14 25.68
N ARG A 281 4.13 -0.77 25.25
CA ARG A 281 5.46 -0.69 25.86
C ARG A 281 6.47 -0.49 24.76
N ASP A 282 7.53 0.26 25.06
CA ASP A 282 8.60 0.51 24.09
C ASP A 282 9.32 -0.77 23.69
N GLU A 283 9.41 -1.77 24.57
CA GLU A 283 10.03 -3.05 24.23
C GLU A 283 9.24 -3.83 23.17
N ASP A 284 7.94 -3.56 23.00
CA ASP A 284 7.12 -4.25 22.01
C ASP A 284 7.28 -3.66 20.59
N ARG A 285 7.97 -2.51 20.47
CA ARG A 285 8.26 -1.86 19.19
C ARG A 285 9.44 -2.51 18.48
N VAL A 286 9.39 -2.52 17.15
CA VAL A 286 10.46 -3.09 16.29
C VAL A 286 11.19 -2.04 15.46
N GLN A 287 10.52 -0.96 15.03
CA GLN A 287 11.08 0.16 14.25
C GLN A 287 11.48 1.34 15.16
N THR A 288 12.45 1.13 16.04
CA THR A 288 12.87 2.15 17.02
C THR A 288 13.88 3.16 16.49
N ARG A 289 14.49 2.91 15.32
CA ARG A 289 15.50 3.78 14.70
C ARG A 289 14.94 4.83 13.74
N GLY A 290 13.61 4.88 13.60
CA GLY A 290 12.93 5.83 12.73
C GLY A 290 13.10 5.55 11.24
N HIS A 291 12.81 6.57 10.42
CA HIS A 291 12.77 6.48 8.96
C HIS A 291 13.87 7.36 8.34
N HIS A 292 15.10 6.86 8.28
CA HIS A 292 16.22 7.66 7.80
C HIS A 292 16.33 7.68 6.27
N PHE A 293 16.69 6.55 5.66
CA PHE A 293 16.82 6.43 4.21
C PHE A 293 16.13 5.18 3.69
N ALA A 294 15.29 5.33 2.67
CA ALA A 294 14.68 4.22 1.95
C ALA A 294 15.02 4.24 0.47
N ILE A 295 15.34 3.07 -0.07
CA ILE A 295 15.40 2.82 -1.51
C ILE A 295 14.30 1.84 -1.87
N VAL A 296 13.44 2.22 -2.81
CA VAL A 296 12.35 1.38 -3.32
C VAL A 296 12.73 0.80 -4.68
N ASP A 297 12.89 -0.52 -4.75
CA ASP A 297 13.02 -1.25 -6.01
C ASP A 297 11.66 -1.45 -6.68
N GLU A 298 11.63 -1.35 -8.00
CA GLU A 298 10.42 -1.21 -8.82
C GLU A 298 9.44 -0.17 -8.24
N VAL A 299 9.96 1.06 -8.11
CA VAL A 299 9.27 2.19 -7.44
C VAL A 299 7.90 2.54 -8.03
N ASP A 300 7.70 2.31 -9.32
CA ASP A 300 6.40 2.44 -9.99
C ASP A 300 5.38 1.43 -9.45
N SER A 301 5.77 0.16 -9.32
CA SER A 301 4.91 -0.87 -8.76
C SER A 301 4.53 -0.56 -7.30
N VAL A 302 5.48 -0.05 -6.49
CA VAL A 302 5.27 0.15 -5.06
C VAL A 302 4.59 1.48 -4.72
N LEU A 303 5.04 2.58 -5.32
CA LEU A 303 4.58 3.93 -4.96
C LEU A 303 3.44 4.45 -5.84
N ILE A 304 3.15 3.79 -6.97
CA ILE A 304 1.99 4.12 -7.82
C ILE A 304 0.95 3.00 -7.72
N ASP A 305 1.31 1.77 -8.13
CA ASP A 305 0.33 0.69 -8.24
C ASP A 305 -0.22 0.23 -6.89
N ASP A 306 0.66 -0.18 -5.96
CA ASP A 306 0.28 -0.65 -4.63
C ASP A 306 -0.25 0.48 -3.73
N ALA A 307 0.21 1.72 -3.97
CA ALA A 307 -0.16 2.89 -3.17
C ALA A 307 -1.65 3.26 -3.25
N ARG A 308 -2.39 2.68 -4.21
CA ARG A 308 -3.84 2.84 -4.36
C ARG A 308 -4.65 2.33 -3.17
N THR A 309 -4.08 1.41 -2.38
CA THR A 309 -4.80 0.85 -1.23
C THR A 309 -4.06 1.09 0.08
N PRO A 310 -4.74 1.60 1.12
CA PRO A 310 -4.11 1.80 2.42
C PRO A 310 -3.82 0.48 3.13
N LEU A 311 -2.83 0.50 4.01
CA LEU A 311 -2.57 -0.55 4.98
C LEU A 311 -3.51 -0.36 6.17
N ILE A 312 -4.21 -1.42 6.56
CA ILE A 312 -5.25 -1.37 7.59
C ILE A 312 -5.03 -2.52 8.57
N ILE A 313 -4.97 -2.21 9.86
CA ILE A 313 -5.10 -3.23 10.91
C ILE A 313 -6.53 -3.16 11.46
N SER A 314 -7.23 -4.28 11.36
CA SER A 314 -8.56 -4.47 11.92
C SER A 314 -8.55 -5.56 12.97
N GLY A 315 -9.48 -5.51 13.92
CA GLY A 315 -9.71 -6.59 14.87
C GLY A 315 -11.14 -6.61 15.40
N PRO A 316 -11.47 -7.59 16.25
CA PRO A 316 -12.85 -7.90 16.61
C PRO A 316 -13.52 -6.77 17.38
N THR A 317 -14.80 -6.51 17.11
CA THR A 317 -15.62 -5.59 17.90
C THR A 317 -16.18 -6.28 19.15
N PRO A 318 -16.38 -5.54 20.26
CA PRO A 318 -17.12 -6.06 21.41
C PRO A 318 -18.53 -6.49 20.97
N LYS A 319 -18.92 -7.73 21.26
CA LYS A 319 -20.17 -8.38 20.81
C LYS A 319 -20.29 -8.61 19.29
N GLY A 320 -19.19 -8.61 18.53
CA GLY A 320 -19.24 -8.85 17.07
C GLY A 320 -19.85 -10.19 16.63
N ASP A 321 -19.98 -11.16 17.54
CA ASP A 321 -20.65 -12.46 17.31
C ASP A 321 -22.17 -12.41 17.56
N GLN A 322 -22.68 -11.37 18.24
CA GLN A 322 -24.11 -11.19 18.47
C GLN A 322 -24.68 -10.47 17.25
N HIS A 323 -25.33 -11.22 16.37
CA HIS A 323 -25.92 -10.66 15.17
C HIS A 323 -27.28 -11.28 14.87
N GLN A 324 -28.18 -10.50 14.27
CA GLN A 324 -29.52 -10.94 13.88
C GLN A 324 -29.60 -11.36 12.40
N PHE A 325 -28.47 -11.49 11.70
CA PHE A 325 -28.46 -11.80 10.26
C PHE A 325 -29.27 -13.04 9.89
N ASN A 326 -29.09 -14.15 10.61
CA ASN A 326 -29.83 -15.39 10.34
C ASN A 326 -31.32 -15.27 10.64
N GLU A 327 -31.70 -14.49 11.66
CA GLU A 327 -33.09 -14.28 12.05
C GLU A 327 -33.83 -13.37 11.07
N LEU A 328 -33.11 -12.39 10.49
CA LEU A 328 -33.67 -11.38 9.60
C LEU A 328 -33.60 -11.76 8.12
N LYS A 329 -32.80 -12.77 7.77
CA LYS A 329 -32.57 -13.26 6.41
C LYS A 329 -33.87 -13.53 5.64
N SER A 330 -34.83 -14.23 6.25
CA SER A 330 -36.07 -14.62 5.57
C SER A 330 -36.90 -13.41 5.13
N PHE A 331 -36.95 -12.35 5.94
CA PHE A 331 -37.67 -11.11 5.60
C PHE A 331 -37.08 -10.43 4.36
N VAL A 332 -35.75 -10.46 4.24
CA VAL A 332 -35.03 -9.89 3.09
C VAL A 332 -35.22 -10.74 1.85
N GLU A 333 -35.26 -12.06 1.97
CA GLU A 333 -35.58 -12.97 0.86
C GLU A 333 -36.99 -12.74 0.31
N ASP A 334 -37.96 -12.52 1.19
CA ASP A 334 -39.33 -12.17 0.82
C ASP A 334 -39.39 -10.81 0.10
N LEU A 335 -38.71 -9.78 0.63
CA LEU A 335 -38.59 -8.46 0.00
C LEU A 335 -37.96 -8.56 -1.40
N MET A 336 -36.84 -9.26 -1.52
CA MET A 336 -36.14 -9.45 -2.79
C MET A 336 -37.02 -10.18 -3.81
N THR A 337 -37.79 -11.16 -3.38
CA THR A 337 -38.72 -11.91 -4.24
C THR A 337 -39.86 -11.02 -4.72
N ALA A 338 -40.48 -10.27 -3.82
CA ALA A 338 -41.54 -9.32 -4.15
C ALA A 338 -41.05 -8.21 -5.10
N GLN A 339 -39.87 -7.65 -4.83
CA GLN A 339 -39.23 -6.65 -5.67
C GLN A 339 -38.91 -7.19 -7.07
N LYS A 340 -38.31 -8.38 -7.18
CA LYS A 340 -38.00 -9.00 -8.48
C LYS A 340 -39.25 -9.17 -9.34
N ASN A 341 -40.34 -9.63 -8.74
CA ASN A 341 -41.62 -9.81 -9.44
C ASN A 341 -42.18 -8.47 -9.93
N LEU A 342 -42.14 -7.43 -9.09
CA LEU A 342 -42.58 -6.09 -9.46
C LEU A 342 -41.72 -5.50 -10.59
N VAL A 343 -40.39 -5.53 -10.46
CA VAL A 343 -39.46 -5.02 -11.48
C VAL A 343 -39.63 -5.75 -12.81
N GLN A 344 -39.84 -7.08 -12.78
CA GLN A 344 -40.09 -7.85 -14.00
C GLN A 344 -41.41 -7.43 -14.68
N LYS A 345 -42.47 -7.18 -13.90
CA LYS A 345 -43.75 -6.66 -14.40
C LYS A 345 -43.58 -5.28 -15.02
N GLU A 346 -42.96 -4.35 -14.29
CA GLU A 346 -42.70 -2.97 -14.72
C GLU A 346 -41.85 -2.94 -16.00
N LEU A 347 -40.79 -3.76 -16.08
CA LEU A 347 -39.96 -3.87 -17.29
C LEU A 347 -40.74 -4.45 -18.49
N SER A 348 -41.64 -5.41 -18.25
CA SER A 348 -42.49 -5.96 -19.30
C SER A 348 -43.50 -4.93 -19.83
N GLU A 349 -44.10 -4.14 -18.93
CA GLU A 349 -45.00 -3.05 -19.28
C GLU A 349 -44.26 -1.92 -20.02
N ALA A 350 -43.06 -1.55 -19.57
CA ALA A 350 -42.20 -0.58 -20.25
C ALA A 350 -41.93 -0.99 -21.70
N LYS A 351 -41.52 -2.25 -21.92
CA LYS A 351 -41.29 -2.80 -23.26
C LYS A 351 -42.52 -2.70 -24.16
N LYS A 352 -43.69 -3.02 -23.62
CA LYS A 352 -44.97 -2.96 -24.35
C LYS A 352 -45.32 -1.51 -24.73
N LEU A 353 -45.30 -0.60 -23.76
CA LEU A 353 -45.68 0.81 -23.96
C LEU A 353 -44.73 1.52 -24.94
N ILE A 354 -43.42 1.28 -24.82
CA ILE A 354 -42.42 1.85 -25.74
C ILE A 354 -42.64 1.32 -27.17
N ALA A 355 -42.94 0.03 -27.34
CA ALA A 355 -43.24 -0.56 -28.65
C ALA A 355 -44.55 -0.02 -29.25
N GLU A 356 -45.53 0.35 -28.42
CA GLU A 356 -46.79 1.00 -28.82
C GLU A 356 -46.66 2.52 -29.07
N GLY A 357 -45.45 3.08 -28.96
CA GLY A 357 -45.19 4.51 -29.17
C GLY A 357 -45.49 5.41 -27.96
N LYS A 358 -45.90 4.85 -26.83
CA LYS A 358 -46.17 5.57 -25.57
C LYS A 358 -44.89 5.73 -24.75
N VAL A 359 -43.96 6.52 -25.29
CA VAL A 359 -42.58 6.62 -24.78
C VAL A 359 -42.52 7.20 -23.35
N ASP A 360 -43.34 8.20 -23.03
CA ASP A 360 -43.27 8.83 -21.70
C ASP A 360 -43.83 7.90 -20.59
N GLU A 361 -44.98 7.24 -20.82
CA GLU A 361 -45.55 6.21 -19.91
C GLU A 361 -44.61 5.00 -19.77
N GLY A 362 -44.05 4.52 -20.88
CA GLY A 362 -43.11 3.42 -20.87
C GLY A 362 -41.77 3.77 -20.20
N GLY A 363 -41.34 5.03 -20.32
CA GLY A 363 -40.15 5.56 -19.66
C GLY A 363 -40.31 5.66 -18.14
N GLU A 364 -41.51 5.98 -17.63
CA GLU A 364 -41.82 5.92 -16.20
C GLU A 364 -41.66 4.50 -15.64
N LYS A 365 -42.25 3.51 -16.32
CA LYS A 365 -42.12 2.09 -15.97
C LYS A 365 -40.67 1.61 -16.03
N LEU A 366 -39.92 2.06 -17.05
CA LEU A 366 -38.50 1.77 -17.19
C LEU A 366 -37.67 2.36 -16.05
N LEU A 367 -37.96 3.61 -15.66
CA LEU A 367 -37.33 4.27 -14.52
C LEU A 367 -37.62 3.53 -13.21
N ARG A 368 -38.86 3.09 -12.99
CA ARG A 368 -39.22 2.29 -11.80
C ARG A 368 -38.46 0.96 -11.76
N ALA A 369 -38.37 0.26 -12.88
CA ALA A 369 -37.57 -0.96 -12.99
C ALA A 369 -36.08 -0.71 -12.69
N TYR A 370 -35.54 0.43 -13.15
CA TYR A 370 -34.16 0.85 -12.89
C TYR A 370 -33.90 1.20 -11.43
N ARG A 371 -34.79 2.00 -10.81
CA ARG A 371 -34.73 2.33 -9.38
C ARG A 371 -34.85 1.09 -8.49
N GLY A 372 -35.57 0.07 -8.95
CA GLY A 372 -35.79 -1.14 -8.17
C GLY A 372 -34.63 -2.14 -8.20
N LEU A 373 -34.13 -2.51 -9.39
CA LEU A 373 -33.02 -3.46 -9.57
C LEU A 373 -32.18 -3.09 -10.82
N PRO A 374 -31.29 -2.08 -10.72
CA PRO A 374 -30.53 -1.57 -11.86
C PRO A 374 -29.58 -2.61 -12.46
N LYS A 375 -29.00 -3.48 -11.61
CA LYS A 375 -28.10 -4.57 -12.01
C LYS A 375 -28.82 -5.81 -12.59
N SER A 376 -30.15 -5.80 -12.76
CA SER A 376 -30.84 -6.99 -13.27
C SER A 376 -30.50 -7.28 -14.74
N LYS A 377 -30.05 -8.51 -15.04
CA LYS A 377 -29.66 -8.94 -16.41
C LYS A 377 -30.70 -8.61 -17.49
N PRO A 378 -32.03 -8.80 -17.27
CA PRO A 378 -33.04 -8.44 -18.26
C PRO A 378 -33.12 -6.94 -18.54
N LEU A 379 -32.88 -6.10 -17.53
CA LEU A 379 -32.88 -4.64 -17.66
C LEU A 379 -31.62 -4.16 -18.39
N ILE A 380 -30.43 -4.64 -17.99
CA ILE A 380 -29.16 -4.31 -18.66
C ILE A 380 -29.25 -4.61 -20.16
N LYS A 381 -29.75 -5.80 -20.51
CA LYS A 381 -29.95 -6.20 -21.91
C LYS A 381 -30.95 -5.31 -22.66
N PHE A 382 -31.95 -4.78 -21.96
CA PHE A 382 -32.91 -3.86 -22.58
C PHE A 382 -32.31 -2.47 -22.76
N LEU A 383 -31.58 -1.95 -21.77
CA LEU A 383 -30.89 -0.67 -21.84
C LEU A 383 -29.75 -0.65 -22.86
N SER A 384 -29.18 -1.80 -23.24
CA SER A 384 -28.18 -1.88 -24.32
C SER A 384 -28.79 -1.74 -25.72
N LEU A 385 -30.11 -1.74 -25.86
CA LEU A 385 -30.76 -1.48 -27.14
C LEU A 385 -30.76 0.03 -27.46
N ASP A 386 -30.76 0.33 -28.75
CA ASP A 386 -30.67 1.71 -29.24
C ASP A 386 -31.82 2.58 -28.72
N GLY A 387 -31.48 3.78 -28.22
CA GLY A 387 -32.44 4.75 -27.68
C GLY A 387 -32.96 4.49 -26.26
N MET A 388 -32.82 3.27 -25.70
CA MET A 388 -33.43 2.94 -24.40
C MET A 388 -32.82 3.71 -23.22
N LYS A 389 -31.50 3.90 -23.21
CA LYS A 389 -30.85 4.78 -22.21
C LYS A 389 -31.31 6.22 -22.31
N SER A 390 -31.54 6.73 -23.53
CA SER A 390 -32.02 8.10 -23.72
C SER A 390 -33.43 8.28 -23.14
N ILE A 391 -34.31 7.29 -23.34
CA ILE A 391 -35.66 7.28 -22.75
C ILE A 391 -35.56 7.28 -21.21
N LEU A 392 -34.74 6.40 -20.63
CA LEU A 392 -34.50 6.35 -19.18
C LEU A 392 -34.06 7.72 -18.63
N HIS A 393 -33.01 8.32 -19.21
CA HIS A 393 -32.48 9.62 -18.75
C HIS A 393 -33.48 10.76 -18.94
N LYS A 394 -34.27 10.74 -20.01
CA LYS A 394 -35.34 11.74 -20.22
C LYS A 394 -36.40 11.63 -19.13
N SER A 395 -36.86 10.42 -18.83
CA SER A 395 -37.82 10.17 -17.75
C SER A 395 -37.24 10.55 -16.40
N GLU A 396 -36.02 10.13 -16.08
CA GLU A 396 -35.31 10.51 -14.86
C GLU A 396 -35.23 12.04 -14.71
N GLY A 397 -34.90 12.75 -15.78
CA GLY A 397 -34.85 14.22 -15.80
C GLY A 397 -36.19 14.88 -15.48
N VAL A 398 -37.33 14.28 -15.84
CA VAL A 398 -38.67 14.78 -15.47
C VAL A 398 -38.94 14.59 -13.98
N PHE A 399 -38.59 13.43 -13.41
CA PHE A 399 -38.84 13.12 -12.00
C PHE A 399 -37.85 13.78 -11.04
N LEU A 400 -36.68 14.21 -11.53
CA LEU A 400 -35.71 15.02 -10.80
C LEU A 400 -36.07 16.53 -10.74
N GLN A 401 -37.04 17.00 -11.53
CA GLN A 401 -37.52 18.39 -11.43
C GLN A 401 -38.14 18.66 -10.05
N GLU A 402 -38.25 19.95 -9.70
CA GLU A 402 -38.82 20.39 -8.41
C GLU A 402 -38.12 19.75 -7.19
N GLN A 403 -36.78 19.64 -7.23
CA GLN A 403 -35.94 19.00 -6.19
C GLN A 403 -36.29 17.52 -5.93
N GLY A 404 -36.70 16.79 -6.98
CA GLY A 404 -36.97 15.35 -6.85
C GLY A 404 -38.24 14.99 -6.10
N LYS A 405 -39.13 15.95 -5.80
CA LYS A 405 -40.41 15.67 -5.12
C LYS A 405 -41.25 14.62 -5.84
N LYS A 406 -41.20 14.60 -7.16
CA LYS A 406 -41.92 13.62 -7.99
C LYS A 406 -41.28 12.23 -7.97
N MET A 407 -40.00 12.10 -7.62
CA MET A 407 -39.32 10.79 -7.54
C MET A 407 -39.99 9.87 -6.51
N LYS A 408 -40.60 10.45 -5.45
CA LYS A 408 -41.39 9.68 -4.47
C LYS A 408 -42.50 8.86 -5.13
N LEU A 409 -43.12 9.34 -6.22
CA LEU A 409 -44.16 8.60 -6.94
C LEU A 409 -43.62 7.35 -7.64
N ILE A 410 -42.34 7.35 -8.02
CA ILE A 410 -41.67 6.18 -8.57
C ILE A 410 -41.32 5.21 -7.45
N ASP A 411 -40.76 5.76 -6.36
CA ASP A 411 -40.19 5.00 -5.26
C ASP A 411 -41.27 4.34 -4.37
N GLU A 412 -42.39 5.02 -4.11
CA GLU A 412 -43.48 4.53 -3.24
C GLU A 412 -44.11 3.23 -3.73
N GLU A 413 -44.04 2.93 -5.03
CA GLU A 413 -44.55 1.69 -5.62
C GLU A 413 -43.59 0.50 -5.39
N LEU A 414 -42.31 0.75 -5.19
CA LEU A 414 -41.29 -0.28 -4.95
C LEU A 414 -41.34 -0.77 -3.50
N PHE A 415 -40.69 -1.88 -3.18
CA PHE A 415 -40.48 -2.32 -1.80
C PHE A 415 -39.21 -1.70 -1.20
N PHE A 416 -38.18 -1.51 -2.01
CA PHE A 416 -36.99 -0.74 -1.69
C PHE A 416 -36.44 -0.08 -2.96
N THR A 417 -35.63 0.96 -2.78
CA THR A 417 -34.97 1.67 -3.89
C THR A 417 -33.47 1.44 -3.85
N ILE A 418 -32.81 1.56 -5.00
CA ILE A 418 -31.36 1.44 -5.13
C ILE A 418 -30.81 2.69 -5.80
N GLU A 419 -29.85 3.33 -5.13
CA GLU A 419 -29.02 4.40 -5.69
C GLU A 419 -27.61 3.90 -5.98
N GLU A 420 -27.35 3.58 -7.25
CA GLU A 420 -26.09 2.99 -7.68
C GLU A 420 -24.89 3.91 -7.42
N LYS A 421 -25.03 5.23 -7.58
CA LYS A 421 -23.93 6.18 -7.38
C LYS A 421 -23.35 6.14 -5.96
N ASN A 422 -24.21 5.93 -4.96
CA ASN A 422 -23.82 5.95 -3.56
C ASN A 422 -23.88 4.54 -2.92
N ASN A 423 -24.24 3.50 -3.69
CA ASN A 423 -24.53 2.16 -3.18
C ASN A 423 -25.46 2.17 -1.96
N GLN A 424 -26.49 3.02 -2.02
CA GLN A 424 -27.49 3.18 -0.97
C GLN A 424 -28.75 2.41 -1.34
N ILE A 425 -29.36 1.79 -0.32
CA ILE A 425 -30.63 1.11 -0.42
C ILE A 425 -31.53 1.63 0.69
N ASP A 426 -32.73 2.06 0.32
CA ASP A 426 -33.70 2.56 1.27
C ASP A 426 -34.99 1.74 1.18
N LEU A 427 -35.48 1.29 2.34
CA LEU A 427 -36.78 0.64 2.47
C LEU A 427 -37.90 1.68 2.28
N THR A 428 -38.89 1.31 1.49
CA THR A 428 -40.09 2.12 1.26
C THR A 428 -41.19 1.77 2.27
N GLY A 429 -42.31 2.52 2.25
CA GLY A 429 -43.50 2.17 3.01
C GLY A 429 -44.03 0.76 2.69
N ASN A 430 -44.11 0.39 1.41
CA ASN A 430 -44.55 -0.95 0.98
C ASN A 430 -43.59 -2.05 1.46
N GLY A 431 -42.28 -1.78 1.46
CA GLY A 431 -41.27 -2.69 1.99
C GLY A 431 -41.47 -2.95 3.48
N THR A 432 -41.57 -1.87 4.26
CA THR A 432 -41.82 -1.94 5.71
C THR A 432 -43.13 -2.65 6.03
N GLU A 433 -44.20 -2.37 5.27
CA GLU A 433 -45.49 -3.04 5.44
C GLU A 433 -45.39 -4.54 5.17
N LEU A 434 -44.67 -4.96 4.12
CA LEU A 434 -44.51 -6.37 3.77
C LEU A 434 -43.85 -7.17 4.90
N ILE A 435 -42.71 -6.68 5.42
CA ILE A 435 -41.96 -7.38 6.46
C ILE A 435 -42.63 -7.29 7.84
N SER A 436 -43.49 -6.28 8.05
CA SER A 436 -44.23 -6.13 9.31
C SER A 436 -45.46 -7.03 9.42
N LYS A 437 -45.86 -7.76 8.36
CA LYS A 437 -47.06 -8.63 8.38
C LYS A 437 -46.96 -9.76 9.40
N SER A 438 -45.75 -10.25 9.66
CA SER A 438 -45.47 -11.37 10.56
C SER A 438 -44.80 -10.94 11.87
N THR A 439 -44.72 -9.64 12.15
CA THR A 439 -44.11 -9.07 13.37
C THR A 439 -45.04 -8.07 14.06
N ALA A 440 -44.60 -7.53 15.19
CA ALA A 440 -45.24 -6.34 15.75
C ALA A 440 -45.11 -5.15 14.78
N LYS A 441 -46.10 -4.24 14.78
CA LYS A 441 -46.14 -3.09 13.87
C LYS A 441 -44.95 -2.13 14.01
N ASP A 442 -44.37 -2.06 15.20
CA ASP A 442 -43.23 -1.20 15.55
C ASP A 442 -41.89 -1.93 15.43
N PHE A 443 -41.87 -3.18 14.96
CA PHE A 443 -40.66 -4.02 14.95
C PHE A 443 -39.58 -3.50 13.99
N PHE A 444 -39.97 -2.91 12.84
CA PHE A 444 -39.09 -2.30 11.85
C PHE A 444 -39.24 -0.78 11.76
N VAL A 445 -39.94 -0.17 12.74
CA VAL A 445 -40.19 1.28 12.76
C VAL A 445 -39.29 1.91 13.81
N MET A 446 -38.50 2.90 13.40
CA MET A 446 -37.64 3.64 14.30
C MET A 446 -38.49 4.58 15.18
N PRO A 447 -38.37 4.50 16.52
CA PRO A 447 -39.06 5.43 17.41
C PRO A 447 -38.40 6.82 17.38
N ASP A 448 -39.20 7.85 17.63
CA ASP A 448 -38.69 9.23 17.78
C ASP A 448 -38.16 9.42 19.20
N ILE A 449 -36.86 9.18 19.38
CA ILE A 449 -36.21 9.33 20.69
C ILE A 449 -36.41 10.74 21.25
N THR A 450 -36.32 11.78 20.41
CA THR A 450 -36.38 13.16 20.87
C THR A 450 -37.74 13.45 21.48
N LEU A 451 -38.81 12.99 20.82
CA LEU A 451 -40.16 13.10 21.35
C LEU A 451 -40.34 12.27 22.63
N GLU A 452 -39.90 11.01 22.65
CA GLU A 452 -40.06 10.13 23.81
C GLU A 452 -39.29 10.60 25.04
N LEU A 453 -38.05 11.09 24.86
CA LEU A 453 -37.25 11.66 25.94
C LEU A 453 -37.84 12.98 26.45
N SER A 454 -38.34 13.83 25.56
CA SER A 454 -39.01 15.08 25.97
C SER A 454 -40.27 14.79 26.78
N LEU A 455 -41.09 13.83 26.35
CA LEU A 455 -42.29 13.42 27.09
C LEU A 455 -41.95 12.81 28.45
N LEU A 456 -40.82 12.11 28.56
CA LEU A 456 -40.33 11.54 29.81
C LEU A 456 -39.79 12.60 30.77
N GLU A 457 -39.12 13.64 30.24
CA GLU A 457 -38.67 14.79 31.03
C GLU A 457 -39.86 15.56 31.62
N ASP A 458 -40.94 15.72 30.86
CA ASP A 458 -42.16 16.41 31.28
C ASP A 458 -43.08 15.57 32.20
N ALA A 459 -42.84 14.25 32.31
CA ALA A 459 -43.66 13.38 33.15
C ALA A 459 -43.47 13.64 34.65
N GLU A 460 -44.56 13.71 35.43
CA GLU A 460 -44.54 13.82 36.89
C GLU A 460 -44.29 12.46 37.57
N ILE A 461 -43.11 11.87 37.32
CA ILE A 461 -42.65 10.62 37.96
C ILE A 461 -41.32 10.86 38.71
N SER A 462 -40.94 9.93 39.59
CA SER A 462 -39.72 10.07 40.40
C SER A 462 -38.45 10.08 39.56
N SER A 463 -37.36 10.67 40.07
CA SER A 463 -36.07 10.75 39.37
C SER A 463 -35.53 9.37 38.99
N ASP A 464 -35.68 8.39 39.88
CA ASP A 464 -35.17 7.03 39.68
C ASP A 464 -35.98 6.30 38.60
N GLU A 465 -37.30 6.51 38.55
CA GLU A 465 -38.17 5.98 37.49
C GLU A 465 -37.87 6.63 36.13
N LYS A 466 -37.53 7.94 36.09
CA LYS A 466 -37.09 8.61 34.85
C LYS A 466 -35.80 7.98 34.31
N VAL A 467 -34.82 7.71 35.16
CA VAL A 467 -33.55 7.08 34.73
C VAL A 467 -33.83 5.68 34.16
N GLN A 468 -34.63 4.85 34.85
CA GLN A 468 -34.96 3.51 34.38
C GLN A 468 -35.73 3.52 33.04
N GLN A 469 -36.69 4.42 32.88
CA GLN A 469 -37.42 4.54 31.61
C GLN A 469 -36.54 5.07 30.49
N LYS A 470 -35.65 6.02 30.78
CA LYS A 470 -34.66 6.53 29.83
C LYS A 470 -33.74 5.42 29.33
N ASP A 471 -33.19 4.61 30.24
CA ASP A 471 -32.34 3.48 29.88
C ASP A 471 -33.10 2.46 29.02
N LYS A 472 -34.39 2.23 29.30
CA LYS A 472 -35.24 1.35 28.50
C LYS A 472 -35.49 1.90 27.09
N ILE A 473 -35.75 3.20 26.94
CA ILE A 473 -35.94 3.86 25.64
C ILE A 473 -34.65 3.76 24.82
N LEU A 474 -33.50 4.07 25.42
CA LEU A 474 -32.20 3.99 24.75
C LEU A 474 -31.86 2.56 24.32
N LEU A 475 -32.18 1.57 25.16
CA LEU A 475 -31.99 0.15 24.84
C LEU A 475 -32.89 -0.30 23.69
N ASP A 476 -34.19 0.03 23.72
CA ASP A 476 -35.14 -0.33 22.64
C ASP A 476 -34.73 0.33 21.31
N TYR A 477 -34.34 1.61 21.35
CA TYR A 477 -33.81 2.29 20.18
C TYR A 477 -32.55 1.63 19.64
N GLY A 478 -31.60 1.26 20.52
CA GLY A 478 -30.38 0.56 20.12
C GLY A 478 -30.67 -0.75 19.38
N ILE A 479 -31.58 -1.57 19.93
CA ILE A 479 -31.99 -2.86 19.33
C ILE A 479 -32.68 -2.64 17.97
N LYS A 480 -33.60 -1.67 17.88
CA LYS A 480 -34.32 -1.37 16.63
C LYS A 480 -33.39 -0.79 15.57
N SER A 481 -32.47 0.09 15.95
CA SER A 481 -31.45 0.67 15.06
C SER A 481 -30.54 -0.42 14.48
N GLU A 482 -30.01 -1.31 15.33
CA GLU A 482 -29.16 -2.43 14.91
C GLU A 482 -29.90 -3.39 13.96
N ARG A 483 -31.18 -3.65 14.23
CA ARG A 483 -32.04 -4.46 13.36
C ARG A 483 -32.22 -3.84 11.99
N ILE A 484 -32.58 -2.55 11.92
CA ILE A 484 -32.75 -1.83 10.65
C ILE A 484 -31.44 -1.82 9.87
N HIS A 485 -30.32 -1.57 10.55
CA HIS A 485 -28.98 -1.65 9.96
C HIS A 485 -28.72 -3.03 9.35
N THR A 486 -28.99 -4.09 10.11
CA THR A 486 -28.81 -5.49 9.66
C THR A 486 -29.65 -5.80 8.42
N VAL A 487 -30.92 -5.37 8.39
CA VAL A 487 -31.80 -5.53 7.22
C VAL A 487 -31.25 -4.78 6.00
N ASN A 488 -30.76 -3.55 6.18
CA ASN A 488 -30.18 -2.77 5.09
C ASN A 488 -28.89 -3.44 4.53
N GLN A 489 -28.02 -3.96 5.40
CA GLN A 489 -26.82 -4.68 4.95
C GLN A 489 -27.16 -5.97 4.22
N LEU A 490 -28.17 -6.72 4.68
CA LEU A 490 -28.68 -7.89 3.97
C LEU A 490 -29.27 -7.51 2.62
N LEU A 491 -30.13 -6.48 2.54
CA LEU A 491 -30.65 -6.00 1.26
C LEU A 491 -29.53 -5.63 0.30
N LYS A 492 -28.49 -4.95 0.81
CA LYS A 492 -27.29 -4.60 0.04
C LYS A 492 -26.56 -5.82 -0.48
N ALA A 493 -26.29 -6.81 0.38
CA ALA A 493 -25.68 -8.07 0.00
C ALA A 493 -26.50 -8.82 -1.07
N TYR A 494 -27.82 -8.83 -0.97
CA TYR A 494 -28.71 -9.52 -1.92
C TYR A 494 -28.85 -8.78 -3.25
N ALA A 495 -28.90 -7.45 -3.25
CA ALA A 495 -29.23 -6.66 -4.42
C ALA A 495 -28.02 -6.17 -5.22
N LEU A 496 -26.87 -5.95 -4.58
CA LEU A 496 -25.70 -5.31 -5.21
C LEU A 496 -24.49 -6.22 -5.40
N PHE A 497 -24.38 -7.33 -4.66
CA PHE A 497 -23.21 -8.21 -4.66
C PHE A 497 -23.57 -9.59 -5.19
N GLU A 498 -22.96 -9.99 -6.31
CA GLU A 498 -23.12 -11.29 -6.95
C GLU A 498 -21.89 -12.18 -6.69
N LYS A 499 -22.17 -13.45 -6.41
CA LYS A 499 -21.14 -14.48 -6.31
C LYS A 499 -20.46 -14.66 -7.67
N ASP A 500 -19.16 -14.89 -7.65
CA ASP A 500 -18.26 -15.02 -8.79
C ASP A 500 -18.05 -13.72 -9.59
N THR A 501 -18.53 -12.58 -9.08
CA THR A 501 -18.27 -11.24 -9.62
C THR A 501 -17.54 -10.39 -8.59
N GLU A 502 -18.22 -9.98 -7.50
CA GLU A 502 -17.60 -9.16 -6.46
C GLU A 502 -16.88 -10.00 -5.38
N TYR A 503 -17.28 -11.27 -5.22
CA TYR A 503 -16.66 -12.19 -4.27
C TYR A 503 -16.80 -13.65 -4.70
N VAL A 504 -15.98 -14.53 -4.11
CA VAL A 504 -16.06 -15.98 -4.24
C VAL A 504 -16.14 -16.65 -2.86
N ILE A 505 -16.56 -17.92 -2.83
CA ILE A 505 -16.59 -18.72 -1.61
C ILE A 505 -15.48 -19.77 -1.70
N MET A 506 -14.53 -19.72 -0.78
CA MET A 506 -13.44 -20.69 -0.67
C MET A 506 -13.23 -21.06 0.79
N ASP A 507 -13.00 -22.34 1.07
CA ASP A 507 -12.81 -22.87 2.42
C ASP A 507 -13.89 -22.46 3.42
N ASN A 508 -15.14 -22.40 2.95
CA ASN A 508 -16.30 -21.91 3.73
C ASN A 508 -16.07 -20.49 4.29
N LYS A 509 -15.48 -19.60 3.47
CA LYS A 509 -15.30 -18.18 3.73
C LYS A 509 -15.58 -17.36 2.48
N VAL A 510 -16.09 -16.15 2.67
CA VAL A 510 -16.24 -15.16 1.60
C VAL A 510 -14.88 -14.49 1.34
N LYS A 511 -14.46 -14.47 0.08
CA LYS A 511 -13.21 -13.85 -0.36
C LYS A 511 -13.53 -12.79 -1.42
N ILE A 512 -13.04 -11.57 -1.22
CA ILE A 512 -13.30 -10.45 -2.14
C ILE A 512 -12.48 -10.65 -3.40
N VAL A 513 -13.09 -10.37 -4.56
CA VAL A 513 -12.42 -10.37 -5.86
C VAL A 513 -12.20 -8.92 -6.29
N ASP A 514 -10.98 -8.60 -6.71
CA ASP A 514 -10.67 -7.32 -7.32
C ASP A 514 -11.34 -7.22 -8.71
N GLU A 515 -12.18 -6.22 -8.91
CA GLU A 515 -12.99 -6.08 -10.13
C GLU A 515 -12.16 -5.86 -11.41
N GLN A 516 -10.94 -5.32 -11.29
CA GLN A 516 -10.09 -5.03 -12.45
C GLN A 516 -9.23 -6.22 -12.84
N THR A 517 -8.68 -6.91 -11.85
CA THR A 517 -7.65 -7.95 -12.04
C THR A 517 -8.20 -9.37 -11.88
N GLY A 518 -9.37 -9.54 -11.25
CA GLY A 518 -9.93 -10.84 -10.88
C GLY A 518 -9.14 -11.56 -9.77
N ARG A 519 -8.19 -10.88 -9.11
CA ARG A 519 -7.38 -11.47 -8.04
C ARG A 519 -8.18 -11.57 -6.74
N ILE A 520 -7.89 -12.61 -5.96
CA ILE A 520 -8.46 -12.80 -4.64
C ILE A 520 -7.70 -11.90 -3.65
N MET A 521 -8.43 -11.04 -2.95
CA MET A 521 -7.88 -10.11 -1.97
C MET A 521 -7.85 -10.75 -0.58
N GLU A 522 -6.79 -11.49 -0.29
CA GLU A 522 -6.58 -12.15 1.00
C GLU A 522 -6.57 -11.15 2.17
N GLY A 523 -7.21 -11.55 3.28
CA GLY A 523 -7.34 -10.71 4.49
C GLY A 523 -8.33 -9.53 4.39
N ARG A 524 -8.90 -9.22 3.21
CA ARG A 524 -9.85 -8.11 3.06
C ARG A 524 -11.29 -8.53 3.37
N ARG A 525 -12.03 -7.59 3.97
CA ARG A 525 -13.45 -7.72 4.33
C ARG A 525 -14.20 -6.44 3.98
N TYR A 526 -15.49 -6.57 3.65
CA TYR A 526 -16.37 -5.41 3.52
C TYR A 526 -16.70 -4.84 4.90
N SER A 527 -16.72 -3.51 5.01
CA SER A 527 -16.97 -2.82 6.27
C SER A 527 -18.46 -2.81 6.67
N ASP A 528 -18.74 -2.32 7.88
CA ASP A 528 -20.09 -1.93 8.32
C ASP A 528 -21.12 -3.07 8.34
N GLY A 529 -20.68 -4.31 8.57
CA GLY A 529 -21.56 -5.48 8.63
C GLY A 529 -21.90 -6.08 7.26
N LEU A 530 -21.45 -5.49 6.15
CA LEU A 530 -21.76 -5.98 4.81
C LEU A 530 -21.13 -7.35 4.52
N HIS A 531 -19.91 -7.60 5.03
CA HIS A 531 -19.26 -8.90 4.83
C HIS A 531 -20.03 -10.01 5.55
N GLN A 532 -20.48 -9.74 6.78
CA GLN A 532 -21.33 -10.64 7.55
C GLN A 532 -22.67 -10.87 6.87
N ALA A 533 -23.25 -9.85 6.24
CA ALA A 533 -24.47 -9.97 5.46
C ALA A 533 -24.28 -10.90 4.23
N ILE A 534 -23.13 -10.83 3.56
CA ILE A 534 -22.80 -11.74 2.44
C ILE A 534 -22.55 -13.16 2.96
N GLU A 535 -21.84 -13.33 4.07
CA GLU A 535 -21.66 -14.63 4.74
C GLU A 535 -23.02 -15.25 5.10
N ALA A 536 -23.93 -14.46 5.67
CA ALA A 536 -25.28 -14.89 5.99
C ALA A 536 -26.11 -15.25 4.75
N LYS A 537 -26.06 -14.41 3.70
CA LYS A 537 -26.71 -14.66 2.40
C LYS A 537 -26.31 -16.02 1.84
N GLU A 538 -25.01 -16.30 1.84
CA GLU A 538 -24.44 -17.52 1.26
C GLU A 538 -24.45 -18.74 2.22
N ASN A 539 -25.04 -18.60 3.41
CA ASN A 539 -25.07 -19.63 4.47
C ASN A 539 -23.68 -20.11 4.92
N VAL A 540 -22.71 -19.20 4.89
CA VAL A 540 -21.35 -19.41 5.37
C VAL A 540 -21.27 -19.04 6.85
N LYS A 541 -20.24 -19.53 7.56
CA LYS A 541 -20.00 -19.12 8.95
C LYS A 541 -19.81 -17.61 9.00
N ILE A 542 -20.69 -16.91 9.70
CA ILE A 542 -20.57 -15.48 9.94
C ILE A 542 -19.45 -15.27 10.95
N GLU A 543 -18.42 -14.53 10.57
CA GLU A 543 -17.33 -14.19 11.47
C GLU A 543 -17.59 -12.84 12.15
N ALA A 544 -17.08 -12.66 13.37
CA ALA A 544 -17.25 -11.43 14.15
C ALA A 544 -17.00 -10.17 13.31
N ALA A 545 -17.81 -9.13 13.53
CA ALA A 545 -17.54 -7.81 12.99
C ALA A 545 -16.15 -7.33 13.43
N THR A 546 -15.44 -6.70 12.49
CA THR A 546 -14.10 -6.15 12.74
C THR A 546 -14.13 -4.64 12.59
N GLN A 547 -13.49 -3.93 13.51
CA GLN A 547 -13.25 -2.49 13.43
C GLN A 547 -11.81 -2.21 13.02
N THR A 548 -11.59 -1.11 12.33
CA THR A 548 -10.25 -0.61 12.00
C THR A 548 -9.63 0.04 13.24
N TYR A 549 -8.46 -0.44 13.64
CA TYR A 549 -7.66 0.12 14.73
C TYR A 549 -6.64 1.14 14.25
N ALA A 550 -5.98 0.85 13.13
CA ALA A 550 -4.92 1.71 12.59
C ALA A 550 -4.92 1.65 11.06
N THR A 551 -4.59 2.77 10.42
CA THR A 551 -4.50 2.87 8.96
C THR A 551 -3.40 3.83 8.54
N ILE A 552 -2.70 3.52 7.44
CA ILE A 552 -1.78 4.44 6.78
C ILE A 552 -1.75 4.14 5.28
N THR A 553 -1.65 5.17 4.45
CA THR A 553 -1.38 4.98 3.01
C THR A 553 0.11 4.77 2.80
N LEU A 554 0.51 3.98 1.79
CA LEU A 554 1.93 3.85 1.43
C LEU A 554 2.56 5.21 1.10
N GLN A 555 1.79 6.11 0.49
CA GLN A 555 2.19 7.50 0.25
C GLN A 555 2.63 8.21 1.53
N ASN A 556 1.79 8.21 2.56
CA ASN A 556 2.11 8.86 3.82
C ASN A 556 3.23 8.14 4.57
N TYR A 557 3.29 6.82 4.50
CA TYR A 557 4.36 6.04 5.11
C TYR A 557 5.74 6.42 4.55
N PHE A 558 5.90 6.40 3.22
CA PHE A 558 7.18 6.70 2.60
C PHE A 558 7.58 8.18 2.69
N ARG A 559 6.61 9.10 2.84
CA ARG A 559 6.89 10.52 3.09
C ARG A 559 7.50 10.80 4.48
N MET A 560 7.46 9.85 5.41
CA MET A 560 8.11 10.01 6.71
C MET A 560 9.63 9.84 6.65
N TYR A 561 10.17 9.25 5.57
CA TYR A 561 11.61 9.07 5.45
C TYR A 561 12.30 10.43 5.24
N HIS A 562 13.41 10.65 5.96
CA HIS A 562 14.23 11.84 5.75
C HIS A 562 14.72 11.92 4.29
N LYS A 563 15.12 10.77 3.73
CA LYS A 563 15.48 10.65 2.32
C LYS A 563 14.83 9.41 1.70
N LEU A 564 14.23 9.58 0.53
CA LEU A 564 13.57 8.53 -0.22
C LEU A 564 14.16 8.51 -1.64
N ALA A 565 14.44 7.31 -2.15
CA ALA A 565 14.91 7.10 -3.51
C ALA A 565 14.23 5.87 -4.11
N GLY A 566 14.31 5.73 -5.43
CA GLY A 566 13.72 4.58 -6.10
C GLY A 566 14.43 4.20 -7.39
N MET A 567 14.28 2.96 -7.82
CA MET A 567 14.76 2.50 -9.12
C MET A 567 13.68 1.70 -9.83
N THR A 568 13.63 1.79 -11.15
CA THR A 568 12.72 1.02 -12.00
C THR A 568 13.19 1.10 -13.46
N GLY A 569 12.62 0.26 -14.32
CA GLY A 569 12.79 0.38 -15.78
C GLY A 569 11.86 1.38 -16.45
N THR A 570 10.81 1.85 -15.77
CA THR A 570 9.66 2.53 -16.39
C THR A 570 9.08 3.65 -15.51
N ALA A 571 9.88 4.67 -15.16
CA ALA A 571 9.42 5.78 -14.30
C ALA A 571 9.04 7.05 -15.06
N GLU A 572 9.52 7.26 -16.29
CA GLU A 572 9.37 8.52 -17.03
C GLU A 572 7.90 8.84 -17.29
N THR A 573 7.06 7.82 -17.49
CA THR A 573 5.62 7.99 -17.70
C THR A 573 4.92 8.57 -16.47
N GLU A 574 5.32 8.15 -15.27
CA GLU A 574 4.73 8.56 -13.99
C GLU A 574 5.52 9.69 -13.29
N ALA A 575 6.47 10.32 -13.98
CA ALA A 575 7.36 11.34 -13.40
C ALA A 575 6.61 12.53 -12.80
N GLY A 576 5.45 12.89 -13.35
CA GLY A 576 4.58 13.94 -12.79
C GLY A 576 4.03 13.57 -11.42
N GLU A 577 3.53 12.34 -11.28
CA GLU A 577 2.92 11.83 -10.05
C GLU A 577 3.98 11.66 -8.95
N PHE A 578 5.16 11.11 -9.29
CA PHE A 578 6.29 11.02 -8.35
C PHE A 578 6.70 12.37 -7.76
N TRP A 579 6.75 13.41 -8.58
CA TRP A 579 7.08 14.76 -8.11
C TRP A 579 5.95 15.38 -7.27
N GLU A 580 4.70 15.20 -7.69
CA GLU A 580 3.54 15.79 -7.00
C GLU A 580 3.39 15.20 -5.59
N ILE A 581 3.47 13.88 -5.45
CA ILE A 581 3.21 13.16 -4.20
C ILE A 581 4.44 13.09 -3.32
N TYR A 582 5.59 12.70 -3.87
CA TYR A 582 6.79 12.34 -3.11
C TYR A 582 7.95 13.34 -3.25
N LYS A 583 7.84 14.32 -4.16
CA LYS A 583 8.94 15.23 -4.53
C LYS A 583 10.16 14.49 -5.08
N LEU A 584 9.93 13.33 -5.70
CA LEU A 584 10.98 12.53 -6.34
C LEU A 584 11.12 12.93 -7.81
N GLU A 585 12.31 13.38 -8.19
CA GLU A 585 12.66 13.62 -9.59
C GLU A 585 13.05 12.30 -10.27
N VAL A 586 12.53 12.05 -11.47
CA VAL A 586 12.96 10.94 -12.33
C VAL A 586 14.12 11.35 -13.23
N VAL A 587 15.19 10.54 -13.21
CA VAL A 587 16.39 10.68 -14.03
C VAL A 587 16.58 9.40 -14.87
N VAL A 588 16.53 9.55 -16.19
CA VAL A 588 16.76 8.45 -17.14
C VAL A 588 18.26 8.21 -17.29
N ILE A 589 18.70 7.04 -16.87
CA ILE A 589 20.10 6.61 -16.94
C ILE A 589 20.37 5.97 -18.30
N PRO A 590 21.46 6.37 -19.00
CA PRO A 590 21.82 5.76 -20.27
C PRO A 590 22.18 4.29 -20.07
N THR A 591 21.87 3.46 -21.07
CA THR A 591 22.28 2.06 -21.09
C THR A 591 23.79 1.94 -21.28
N ASN A 592 24.41 0.95 -20.63
CA ASN A 592 25.85 0.70 -20.78
C ASN A 592 26.24 0.36 -22.22
N ARG A 593 25.32 -0.28 -22.95
CA ARG A 593 25.47 -0.63 -24.37
C ARG A 593 24.26 -0.14 -25.16
N PRO A 594 24.44 0.30 -26.42
CA PRO A 594 23.32 0.67 -27.28
C PRO A 594 22.30 -0.47 -27.40
N VAL A 595 21.02 -0.14 -27.26
CA VAL A 595 19.92 -1.09 -27.40
C VAL A 595 19.82 -1.55 -28.85
N THR A 596 19.74 -2.86 -29.06
CA THR A 596 19.61 -3.50 -30.39
C THR A 596 18.32 -4.32 -30.52
N ARG A 597 17.40 -4.20 -29.55
CA ARG A 597 16.09 -4.86 -29.56
C ARG A 597 15.23 -4.29 -30.71
N ASP A 598 14.62 -5.17 -31.49
CA ASP A 598 13.67 -4.83 -32.54
C ASP A 598 12.25 -4.81 -31.97
N ASP A 599 11.80 -3.65 -31.50
CA ASP A 599 10.44 -3.45 -31.01
C ASP A 599 9.50 -3.23 -32.20
N ARG A 600 8.64 -4.23 -32.46
CA ARG A 600 7.69 -4.21 -33.57
C ARG A 600 6.36 -3.56 -33.16
N GLU A 601 5.67 -3.00 -34.15
CA GLU A 601 4.34 -2.41 -33.98
C GLU A 601 3.29 -3.42 -33.50
N ASP A 602 2.31 -2.95 -32.73
CA ASP A 602 1.22 -3.77 -32.20
C ASP A 602 0.33 -4.34 -33.30
N TYR A 603 -0.02 -5.61 -33.19
CA TYR A 603 -1.03 -6.26 -34.04
C TYR A 603 -2.39 -6.28 -33.35
N VAL A 604 -3.37 -5.61 -33.95
CA VAL A 604 -4.74 -5.50 -33.42
C VAL A 604 -5.67 -6.45 -34.18
N PHE A 605 -6.39 -7.30 -33.44
CA PHE A 605 -7.31 -8.30 -33.98
C PHE A 605 -8.75 -8.01 -33.59
N LYS A 606 -9.71 -8.39 -34.44
CA LYS A 606 -11.14 -8.16 -34.20
C LYS A 606 -11.69 -9.06 -33.09
N THR A 607 -11.11 -10.25 -32.93
CA THR A 607 -11.54 -11.22 -31.90
C THR A 607 -10.35 -11.82 -31.14
N ASN A 608 -10.60 -12.27 -29.90
CA ASN A 608 -9.60 -12.97 -29.11
C ASN A 608 -9.11 -14.26 -29.80
N ARG A 609 -9.99 -14.98 -30.50
CA ARG A 609 -9.64 -16.22 -31.20
C ARG A 609 -8.59 -15.97 -32.31
N GLU A 610 -8.79 -14.92 -33.10
CA GLU A 610 -7.83 -14.52 -34.14
C GLU A 610 -6.48 -14.13 -33.54
N LYS A 611 -6.51 -13.31 -32.46
CA LYS A 611 -5.30 -12.92 -31.71
C LYS A 611 -4.50 -14.14 -31.26
N TYR A 612 -5.13 -15.09 -30.55
CA TYR A 612 -4.42 -16.26 -30.04
C TYR A 612 -3.95 -17.20 -31.15
N THR A 613 -4.70 -17.31 -32.25
CA THR A 613 -4.25 -18.09 -33.42
C THR A 613 -2.98 -17.48 -34.01
N ALA A 614 -2.96 -16.15 -34.21
CA ALA A 614 -1.78 -15.44 -34.72
C ALA A 614 -0.56 -15.55 -33.78
N VAL A 615 -0.78 -15.47 -32.46
CA VAL A 615 0.28 -15.66 -31.45
C VAL A 615 0.85 -17.09 -31.53
N ILE A 616 0.00 -18.11 -31.62
CA ILE A 616 0.45 -19.51 -31.75
C ILE A 616 1.24 -19.72 -33.05
N GLU A 617 0.77 -19.16 -34.16
CA GLU A 617 1.46 -19.23 -35.44
C GLU A 617 2.84 -18.55 -35.39
N GLU A 618 2.96 -17.40 -34.72
CA GLU A 618 4.25 -16.72 -34.58
C GLU A 618 5.21 -17.48 -33.66
N ILE A 619 4.72 -17.99 -32.52
CA ILE A 619 5.52 -18.86 -31.63
C ILE A 619 6.00 -20.10 -32.39
N GLY A 620 5.18 -20.66 -33.28
CA GLY A 620 5.58 -21.82 -34.10
C GLY A 620 6.65 -21.51 -35.16
N LYS A 621 6.89 -20.24 -35.51
CA LYS A 621 7.96 -19.83 -36.44
C LYS A 621 9.29 -19.53 -35.75
N LEU A 622 9.24 -19.11 -34.48
CA LEU A 622 10.39 -18.84 -33.63
C LEU A 622 10.99 -20.15 -33.10
#